data_AF-A0A9P8GIT7-F1
#
_entry.id   AF-A0A9P8GIT7-F1
#
_cell.length_a   1.000
_cell.length_b   1.000
_cell.length_c   1.000
_cell.angle_alpha   90.00
_cell.angle_beta   90.00
_cell.angle_gamma   90.00
#
_symmetry.space_group_name_H-M   'P 1'
#
loop_
_entity.id
_entity.type
_entity.pdbx_description
1 polymer ?
#
loop_
_entity_poly.entity_id
_entity_poly.type
_entity_poly.pdbx_seq_one_letter_code
_entity_poly.pdbx_strand_id
1 'polypeptide(L)'
;MIWLVLVPSKMVPMSWRVDYEVVVEDVIYSDDRFFQLCVPQLEYPRSDLPPNVESTRALLGKNDSKSEPDWFDSFVRQDDERALVVVTSGTAASADVKQSVMPTVEACRSLPMRVVVCAVNLHPPKDFSML
;
A
#
# COMPACT_ATOMS: atom_id res chain seq x y z
N MET A 1 3.02 -3.67 -4.07
CA MET A 1 2.60 -3.42 -5.47
C MET A 1 3.12 -2.05 -5.86
N ILE A 2 4.24 -1.99 -6.56
CA ILE A 2 4.85 -0.75 -7.07
C ILE A 2 4.26 -0.53 -8.47
N TRP A 3 3.72 0.66 -8.73
CA TRP A 3 3.28 1.05 -10.06
C TRP A 3 4.50 1.46 -10.89
N LEU A 4 4.80 0.71 -11.94
CA LEU A 4 5.78 1.10 -12.96
C LEU A 4 5.07 2.07 -13.93
N VAL A 5 5.40 3.36 -13.89
CA VAL A 5 4.93 4.33 -14.90
C VAL A 5 6.01 4.44 -15.98
N LEU A 6 5.79 3.81 -17.13
CA LEU A 6 6.63 3.97 -18.31
C LEU A 6 6.26 5.28 -19.03
N VAL A 7 7.08 6.32 -18.88
CA VAL A 7 6.96 7.56 -19.65
C VAL A 7 7.82 7.45 -20.93
N PRO A 8 7.29 7.74 -22.13
CA PRO A 8 8.08 7.72 -23.37
C PRO A 8 9.22 8.74 -23.35
N SER A 9 10.45 8.29 -23.65
CA SER A 9 11.71 9.07 -23.58
C SER A 9 11.77 10.36 -24.41
N LYS A 10 10.81 10.58 -25.31
CA LYS A 10 10.78 11.73 -26.23
C LYS A 10 10.14 12.99 -25.64
N MET A 11 9.49 12.91 -24.47
CA MET A 11 8.85 14.07 -23.82
C MET A 11 9.65 14.69 -22.66
N VAL A 12 10.87 14.19 -22.39
CA VAL A 12 11.71 14.67 -21.29
C VAL A 12 12.88 15.49 -21.85
N PRO A 13 13.07 16.76 -21.42
CA PRO A 13 14.21 17.57 -21.86
C PRO A 13 15.53 16.88 -21.52
N MET A 14 16.57 17.04 -22.37
CA MET A 14 17.81 16.27 -22.26
C MET A 14 18.55 16.44 -20.92
N SER A 15 18.36 17.58 -20.24
CA SER A 15 18.89 17.86 -18.89
C SER A 15 18.14 17.17 -17.74
N TRP A 16 17.01 16.53 -18.03
CA TRP A 16 16.15 15.82 -17.07
C TRP A 16 16.16 14.30 -17.30
N ARG A 17 17.03 13.82 -18.20
CA ARG A 17 17.29 12.39 -18.38
C ARG A 17 18.23 11.91 -17.29
N VAL A 18 17.67 11.70 -16.11
CA VAL A 18 18.23 10.74 -15.16
C VAL A 18 17.63 9.39 -15.57
N ASP A 19 18.45 8.37 -15.73
CA ASP A 19 17.95 7.01 -15.95
C ASP A 19 17.06 6.66 -14.75
N TYR A 20 15.73 6.78 -14.92
CA TYR A 20 14.73 6.70 -13.83
C TYR A 20 14.72 5.34 -13.13
N GLU A 21 15.34 4.32 -13.73
CA GLU A 21 15.54 3.00 -13.15
C GLU A 21 16.53 3.03 -11.97
N VAL A 22 17.46 3.99 -11.95
CA VAL A 22 18.59 4.03 -10.99
C VAL A 22 18.22 4.74 -9.69
N VAL A 23 17.27 5.69 -9.70
CA VAL A 23 17.05 6.59 -8.54
C VAL A 23 16.38 5.88 -7.35
N VAL A 24 15.52 4.87 -7.59
CA VAL A 24 14.82 4.17 -6.50
C VAL A 24 15.71 3.13 -5.83
N GLU A 25 16.61 2.51 -6.60
CA GLU A 25 17.49 1.48 -6.06
C GLU A 25 18.80 2.04 -5.51
N ASP A 26 19.21 3.26 -5.86
CA ASP A 26 20.47 3.86 -5.39
C ASP A 26 20.61 3.82 -3.86
N VAL A 27 19.52 4.03 -3.12
CA VAL A 27 19.50 3.91 -1.65
C VAL A 27 19.87 2.48 -1.21
N ILE A 28 19.40 1.46 -1.93
CA ILE A 28 19.72 0.06 -1.64
C ILE A 28 21.20 -0.23 -1.87
N TYR A 29 21.84 0.38 -2.88
CA TYR A 29 23.23 0.10 -3.25
C TYR A 29 24.27 0.98 -2.55
N SER A 30 23.89 2.19 -2.15
CA SER A 30 24.81 3.19 -1.60
C SER A 30 24.91 3.18 -0.07
N ASP A 31 23.94 2.58 0.63
CA ASP A 31 23.95 2.45 2.09
C ASP A 31 24.92 1.37 2.59
N ASP A 32 25.54 1.59 3.76
CA ASP A 32 26.36 0.58 4.44
C ASP A 32 25.55 -0.69 4.79
N ARG A 33 24.26 -0.49 5.12
CA ARG A 33 23.28 -1.52 5.46
C ARG A 33 21.88 -1.05 5.07
N PHE A 34 21.13 -1.90 4.37
CA PHE A 34 19.75 -1.65 4.02
C PHE A 34 18.84 -2.70 4.66
N PHE A 35 17.87 -2.25 5.47
CA PHE A 35 16.96 -3.14 6.19
C PHE A 35 15.58 -3.20 5.51
N GLN A 36 15.29 -4.31 4.83
CA GLN A 36 13.99 -4.54 4.22
C GLN A 36 13.00 -5.07 5.28
N LEU A 37 11.83 -4.46 5.41
CA LEU A 37 10.81 -4.86 6.38
C LEU A 37 9.98 -6.06 5.89
N CYS A 38 10.60 -7.23 5.76
CA CYS A 38 9.91 -8.44 5.31
C CYS A 38 10.49 -9.75 5.85
N VAL A 39 9.62 -10.74 6.04
CA VAL A 39 10.02 -12.11 6.32
C VAL A 39 10.52 -12.76 5.02
N PRO A 40 11.79 -13.21 4.93
CA PRO A 40 12.38 -13.73 3.68
C PRO A 40 11.56 -14.82 3.00
N GLN A 41 10.92 -15.69 3.79
CA GLN A 41 10.09 -16.78 3.29
C GLN A 41 8.78 -16.32 2.62
N LEU A 42 8.39 -15.06 2.78
CA LEU A 42 7.24 -14.43 2.11
C LEU A 42 7.64 -13.64 0.86
N GLU A 43 8.94 -13.43 0.64
CA GLU A 43 9.45 -12.78 -0.56
C GLU A 43 9.82 -13.82 -1.62
N TYR A 44 9.76 -13.40 -2.88
CA TYR A 44 10.32 -14.19 -3.96
C TYR A 44 11.86 -14.27 -3.80
N PRO A 45 12.49 -15.44 -3.98
CA PRO A 45 13.94 -15.56 -3.88
C PRO A 45 14.64 -14.64 -4.89
N ARG A 46 15.49 -13.75 -4.38
CA ARG A 46 16.26 -12.79 -5.19
C ARG A 46 17.76 -13.10 -5.08
N SER A 47 18.34 -13.69 -6.12
CA SER A 47 19.78 -13.96 -6.20
C SER A 47 20.61 -12.73 -6.56
N ASP A 48 19.95 -11.68 -7.03
CA ASP A 48 20.51 -10.39 -7.44
C ASP A 48 20.60 -9.37 -6.30
N LEU A 49 20.20 -9.76 -5.07
CA LEU A 49 20.26 -8.84 -3.93
C LEU A 49 21.71 -8.51 -3.54
N PRO A 50 22.04 -7.22 -3.37
CA PRO A 50 23.32 -6.80 -2.82
C PRO A 50 23.57 -7.38 -1.42
N PRO A 51 24.85 -7.60 -1.04
CA PRO A 51 25.20 -8.19 0.25
C PRO A 51 24.90 -7.29 1.47
N ASN A 52 24.64 -5.99 1.26
CA ASN A 52 24.27 -5.04 2.31
C ASN A 52 22.76 -5.06 2.62
N VAL A 53 21.95 -5.82 1.87
CA VAL A 53 20.51 -5.95 2.14
C VAL A 53 20.25 -7.04 3.18
N GLU A 54 19.65 -6.63 4.29
CA GLU A 54 19.23 -7.51 5.38
C GLU A 54 17.71 -7.46 5.52
N SER A 55 17.05 -8.61 5.47
CA SER A 55 15.62 -8.69 5.76
C SER A 55 15.37 -8.69 7.26
N THR A 56 14.47 -7.83 7.71
CA THR A 56 13.98 -7.74 9.08
C THR A 56 12.60 -8.37 9.20
N ARG A 57 12.20 -8.81 10.40
CA ARG A 57 10.85 -9.35 10.62
C ARG A 57 9.78 -8.28 10.37
N ALA A 58 8.53 -8.73 10.26
CA ALA A 58 7.39 -7.82 10.23
C ALA A 58 7.42 -6.88 11.45
N LEU A 59 7.44 -5.57 11.19
CA LEU A 59 7.22 -4.59 12.25
C LEU A 59 5.75 -4.62 12.65
N LEU A 60 5.50 -5.10 13.85
CA LEU A 60 4.17 -5.01 14.43
C LEU A 60 3.93 -3.56 14.84
N GLY A 61 2.80 -2.99 14.41
CA GLY A 61 2.36 -1.70 14.89
C GLY A 61 2.20 -1.71 16.41
N LYS A 62 2.40 -0.56 17.06
CA LYS A 62 1.88 -0.39 18.43
C LYS A 62 0.36 -0.38 18.36
N ASN A 63 -0.27 -1.04 19.33
CA ASN A 63 -1.70 -0.88 19.54
C ASN A 63 -1.95 0.61 19.81
N ASP A 64 -2.72 1.28 18.96
CA ASP A 64 -3.06 2.66 19.20
C ASP A 64 -4.09 2.73 20.34
N SER A 65 -4.00 3.76 21.19
CA SER A 65 -4.91 3.92 22.33
C SER A 65 -6.26 4.51 21.91
N LYS A 66 -6.64 4.38 20.64
CA LYS A 66 -7.89 4.93 20.12
C LYS A 66 -9.04 4.05 20.57
N SER A 67 -10.11 4.69 21.02
CA SER A 67 -11.36 3.98 21.25
C SER A 67 -11.89 3.45 19.93
N GLU A 68 -12.36 2.21 19.96
CA GLU A 68 -13.04 1.62 18.83
C GLU A 68 -14.39 2.32 18.60
N PRO A 69 -14.93 2.28 17.37
CA PRO A 69 -16.26 2.81 17.11
C PRO A 69 -17.34 2.05 17.89
N ASP A 70 -18.42 2.74 18.27
CA ASP A 70 -19.53 2.15 19.04
C ASP A 70 -20.16 0.91 18.39
N TRP A 71 -20.08 0.80 17.07
CA TRP A 71 -20.62 -0.33 16.31
C TRP A 71 -19.69 -1.57 16.29
N PHE A 72 -18.43 -1.44 16.70
CA PHE A 72 -17.40 -2.46 16.49
C PHE A 72 -17.76 -3.79 17.14
N ASP A 73 -18.21 -3.77 18.40
CA ASP A 73 -18.60 -4.99 19.10
C ASP A 73 -19.83 -5.64 18.46
N SER A 74 -20.84 -4.84 18.09
CA SER A 74 -22.09 -5.32 17.49
C SER A 74 -21.98 -5.80 16.04
N PHE A 75 -20.86 -5.52 15.36
CA PHE A 75 -20.72 -5.82 13.92
C PHE A 75 -19.48 -6.64 13.60
N VAL A 76 -18.33 -6.33 14.20
CA VAL A 76 -17.04 -6.98 13.95
C VAL A 76 -16.81 -8.12 14.92
N ARG A 77 -16.92 -7.88 16.23
CA ARG A 77 -16.67 -8.91 17.25
C ARG A 77 -17.84 -9.84 17.51
N GLN A 78 -19.03 -9.53 17.00
CA GLN A 78 -20.17 -10.41 17.13
C GLN A 78 -19.88 -11.79 16.53
N ASP A 79 -20.43 -12.82 17.18
CA ASP A 79 -20.41 -14.19 16.70
C ASP A 79 -21.49 -14.34 15.61
N ASP A 80 -21.12 -14.04 14.37
CA ASP A 80 -21.97 -14.13 13.19
C ASP A 80 -21.30 -15.05 12.17
N GLU A 81 -22.03 -16.06 11.72
CA GLU A 81 -21.56 -17.11 10.81
C GLU A 81 -21.17 -16.58 9.42
N ARG A 82 -21.65 -15.39 9.03
CA ARG A 82 -21.28 -14.77 7.76
C ARG A 82 -19.85 -14.25 7.82
N ALA A 83 -19.11 -14.51 6.74
CA ALA A 83 -17.76 -14.00 6.57
C ALA A 83 -17.70 -12.48 6.73
N LEU A 84 -16.68 -11.99 7.46
CA LEU A 84 -16.37 -10.58 7.56
C LEU A 84 -15.24 -10.23 6.57
N VAL A 85 -15.53 -9.36 5.62
CA VAL A 85 -14.58 -8.86 4.63
C VAL A 85 -14.19 -7.43 4.99
N VAL A 86 -12.88 -7.19 5.15
CA VAL A 86 -12.33 -5.85 5.32
C VAL A 86 -11.79 -5.37 3.98
N VAL A 87 -12.34 -4.26 3.47
CA VAL A 87 -11.94 -3.65 2.20
C VAL A 87 -11.11 -2.41 2.50
N THR A 88 -9.85 -2.44 2.06
CA THR A 88 -8.91 -1.31 2.17
C THR A 88 -7.93 -1.37 0.99
N SER A 89 -7.56 -0.21 0.45
CA SER A 89 -6.47 -0.09 -0.54
C SER A 89 -5.24 0.63 0.03
N GLY A 90 -5.24 0.90 1.34
CA GLY A 90 -4.24 1.75 1.99
C GLY A 90 -4.42 3.24 1.67
N THR A 91 -3.66 4.09 2.36
CA THR A 91 -3.85 5.54 2.39
C THR A 91 -3.83 6.21 1.02
N ALA A 92 -2.83 5.94 0.18
CA ALA A 92 -2.70 6.63 -1.10
C ALA A 92 -3.77 6.19 -2.12
N ALA A 93 -3.99 4.87 -2.25
CA ALA A 93 -4.92 4.34 -3.23
C ALA A 93 -6.39 4.46 -2.80
N SER A 94 -6.68 4.77 -1.54
CA SER A 94 -8.05 5.06 -1.07
C SER A 94 -8.49 6.50 -1.35
N ALA A 95 -7.62 7.37 -1.90
CA ALA A 95 -7.99 8.73 -2.27
C ALA A 95 -9.01 8.80 -3.42
N ASP A 96 -9.01 7.81 -4.33
CA ASP A 96 -10.08 7.60 -5.30
C ASP A 96 -10.72 6.23 -5.10
N VAL A 97 -11.76 6.19 -4.27
CA VAL A 97 -12.51 4.97 -3.95
C VAL A 97 -13.12 4.28 -5.17
N LYS A 98 -13.30 5.00 -6.29
CA LYS A 98 -13.88 4.43 -7.52
C LYS A 98 -12.94 3.43 -8.20
N GLN A 99 -11.63 3.48 -7.94
CA GLN A 99 -10.68 2.60 -8.60
C GLN A 99 -10.71 1.17 -8.08
N SER A 100 -10.89 0.97 -6.78
CA SER A 100 -10.79 -0.37 -6.16
C SER A 100 -11.83 -0.62 -5.08
N VAL A 101 -12.00 0.31 -4.14
CA VAL A 101 -12.90 0.11 -2.99
C VAL A 101 -14.36 -0.08 -3.46
N MET A 102 -14.89 0.81 -4.29
CA MET A 102 -16.27 0.72 -4.78
C MET A 102 -16.51 -0.53 -5.66
N PRO A 103 -15.66 -0.85 -6.65
CA PRO A 103 -15.79 -2.11 -7.39
C PRO A 103 -15.84 -3.35 -6.49
N THR A 104 -15.00 -3.42 -5.45
CA THR A 104 -14.99 -4.54 -4.51
C THR A 104 -16.30 -4.60 -3.70
N VAL A 105 -16.78 -3.47 -3.18
CA VAL A 105 -18.05 -3.43 -2.44
C VAL A 105 -19.23 -3.84 -3.31
N GLU A 106 -19.28 -3.40 -4.57
CA GLU A 106 -20.36 -3.78 -5.49
C GLU A 106 -20.31 -5.28 -5.80
N ALA A 107 -19.11 -5.86 -5.96
CA ALA A 107 -18.96 -7.29 -6.14
C ALA A 107 -19.43 -8.11 -4.91
N CYS A 108 -19.30 -7.54 -3.71
CA CYS A 108 -19.78 -8.17 -2.47
C CYS A 108 -21.29 -8.07 -2.27
N ARG A 109 -21.99 -7.20 -2.99
CA ARG A 109 -23.38 -6.81 -2.71
C ARG A 109 -24.39 -7.95 -2.70
N SER A 110 -24.20 -8.97 -3.55
CA SER A 110 -25.09 -10.12 -3.66
C SER A 110 -24.67 -11.30 -2.79
N LEU A 111 -23.54 -11.20 -2.08
CA LEU A 111 -23.00 -12.30 -1.29
C LEU A 111 -23.46 -12.22 0.16
N PRO A 112 -23.71 -13.36 0.83
CA PRO A 112 -24.13 -13.39 2.23
C PRO A 112 -22.93 -13.15 3.16
N MET A 113 -22.42 -11.93 3.18
CA MET A 113 -21.24 -11.52 3.95
C MET A 113 -21.44 -10.17 4.64
N ARG A 114 -20.58 -9.88 5.61
CA ARG A 114 -20.44 -8.57 6.25
C ARG A 114 -19.24 -7.86 5.63
N VAL A 115 -19.36 -6.55 5.40
CA VAL A 115 -18.29 -5.76 4.78
C VAL A 115 -17.98 -4.56 5.66
N VAL A 116 -16.70 -4.37 6.00
CA VAL A 116 -16.17 -3.15 6.62
C VAL A 116 -15.26 -2.47 5.61
N VAL A 117 -15.49 -1.18 5.36
CA VAL A 117 -14.70 -0.40 4.41
C VAL A 117 -13.83 0.59 5.18
N CYS A 118 -12.52 0.50 4.97
CA CYS A 118 -11.55 1.47 5.46
C CYS A 118 -11.10 2.31 4.27
N ALA A 119 -11.69 3.50 4.13
CA ALA A 119 -11.30 4.47 3.12
C ALA A 119 -10.78 5.74 3.81
N VAL A 120 -9.79 6.38 3.20
CA VAL A 120 -9.34 7.70 3.65
C VAL A 120 -10.17 8.77 2.98
N ASN A 121 -10.57 9.76 3.76
CA ASN A 121 -11.10 11.01 3.22
C ASN A 121 -9.93 11.97 2.95
N LEU A 122 -9.09 11.64 1.98
CA LEU A 122 -8.02 12.53 1.52
C LEU A 122 -8.62 13.45 0.45
N HIS A 123 -8.75 14.73 0.75
CA HIS A 123 -8.94 15.73 -0.29
C HIS A 123 -7.62 15.85 -1.07
N PRO A 124 -7.61 15.66 -2.40
CA PRO A 124 -6.43 15.93 -3.20
C PRO A 124 -5.98 17.38 -2.93
N PRO A 125 -4.67 17.66 -2.76
CA PRO A 125 -4.19 19.02 -2.70
C PRO A 125 -4.73 19.78 -3.92
N LYS A 126 -5.29 20.98 -3.71
CA LYS A 126 -5.86 21.80 -4.79
C LYS A 126 -4.81 22.30 -5.79
N ASP A 127 -3.54 22.11 -5.49
CA ASP A 127 -2.43 22.63 -6.25
C ASP A 127 -1.33 21.58 -6.39
N PHE A 128 -1.10 21.14 -7.62
CA PHE A 128 0.02 20.27 -8.01
C PHE A 128 1.20 21.07 -8.58
N SER A 129 1.16 22.42 -8.55
CA SER A 129 2.21 23.26 -9.15
C SER A 129 3.53 23.32 -8.38
N MET A 130 3.66 22.57 -7.28
CA MET A 130 4.86 22.54 -6.43
C MET A 130 5.57 21.17 -6.37
N LEU A 131 5.28 20.26 -7.32
CA LEU A 131 6.08 19.05 -7.55
C LEU A 131 6.81 19.14 -8.89
#